data_AF-A0A962V2A6-F1
#
_entry.id   AF-A0A962V2A6-F1
#
_cell.length_a   1.000
_cell.length_b   1.000
_cell.length_c   1.000
_cell.angle_alpha   90.00
_cell.angle_beta   90.00
_cell.angle_gamma   90.00
#
_symmetry.space_group_name_H-M   'P 1'
#
loop_
_entity.id
_entity.type
_entity.pdbx_description
1 polymer ?
#
loop_
_entity_poly.entity_id
_entity_poly.type
_entity_poly.pdbx_seq_one_letter_code
_entity_poly.pdbx_strand_id
1 'polypeptide(L)' 'GDILGWSWLVPPYQWFLDARAVQLCRMVSLDATCLRTKMENDHALGYELYRRFMPVVAKRLQAGRLQLIDMYAQPSERA' A
#
# COMPACT_ATOMS: atom_id res chain seq x y z
N GLY A 1 2.93 11.26 7.58
CA GLY A 1 3.74 10.72 6.48
C GLY A 1 2.99 9.58 5.84
N ASP A 2 3.20 9.33 4.56
CA ASP A 2 2.54 8.25 3.83
C ASP A 2 3.36 6.96 3.88
N ILE A 3 2.65 5.84 3.90
CA ILE A 3 3.26 4.51 3.84
C ILE A 3 3.29 4.05 2.39
N LEU A 4 4.44 3.56 1.93
CA LEU A 4 4.64 2.93 0.63
C LEU A 4 4.86 1.42 0.78
N GLY A 5 4.57 0.67 -0.30
CA GLY A 5 4.94 -0.73 -0.39
C GLY A 5 4.18 -1.74 0.48
N TRP A 6 2.98 -1.48 1.01
CA TRP A 6 2.26 -2.40 1.93
C TRP A 6 2.15 -3.87 1.46
N SER A 7 2.25 -4.13 0.14
CA SER A 7 2.11 -5.47 -0.43
C SER A 7 3.20 -6.46 0.01
N TRP A 8 4.29 -6.00 0.63
CA TRP A 8 5.27 -6.90 1.29
C TRP A 8 4.72 -7.65 2.50
N LEU A 9 3.54 -7.27 3.03
CA LEU A 9 2.88 -7.94 4.15
C LEU A 9 2.20 -9.24 3.76
N VAL A 10 1.83 -9.40 2.49
CA VAL A 10 1.07 -10.55 1.99
C VAL A 10 1.87 -11.30 0.95
N PRO A 11 1.87 -12.65 0.92
CA PRO A 11 2.47 -13.41 -0.17
C PRO A 11 1.97 -12.94 -1.54
N PRO A 12 2.82 -12.85 -2.58
CA PRO A 12 4.21 -13.32 -2.66
C PRO A 12 5.26 -12.31 -2.17
N TYR A 13 4.89 -11.34 -1.34
CA TYR A 13 5.76 -10.31 -0.76
C TYR A 13 6.42 -9.39 -1.80
N GLN A 14 5.72 -9.15 -2.91
CA GLN A 14 6.18 -8.30 -4.02
C GLN A 14 5.46 -6.95 -4.01
N TRP A 15 6.07 -5.95 -4.63
CA TRP A 15 5.45 -4.64 -4.82
C TRP A 15 4.32 -4.74 -5.84
N PHE A 16 3.11 -4.29 -5.48
CA PHE A 16 1.98 -4.23 -6.41
C PHE A 16 1.87 -2.89 -7.14
N LEU A 17 2.52 -1.85 -6.60
CA LEU A 17 2.41 -0.48 -7.05
C LEU A 17 3.79 0.16 -6.96
N ASP A 18 4.19 0.87 -8.00
CA ASP A 18 5.40 1.67 -8.00
C ASP A 18 5.18 3.03 -7.33
N ALA A 19 6.28 3.67 -6.94
CA ALA A 19 6.28 5.03 -6.44
C ALA A 19 7.47 5.79 -7.02
N ARG A 20 7.21 7.04 -7.41
CA ARG A 20 8.23 7.96 -7.92
C ARG A 20 8.19 9.26 -7.13
N ALA A 21 9.34 9.71 -6.65
CA ALA A 21 9.47 11.03 -6.06
C ALA A 21 9.34 12.10 -7.14
N VAL A 22 8.37 13.02 -6.98
CA VAL A 22 8.17 14.18 -7.88
C VAL A 22 8.92 15.42 -7.40
N GLN A 23 9.39 15.39 -6.15
CA GLN A 23 10.17 16.42 -5.48
C GLN A 23 11.08 15.76 -4.44
N LEU A 24 11.99 16.53 -3.83
CA LEU A 24 12.87 16.04 -2.78
C LEU A 24 12.04 15.50 -1.59
N CYS A 25 12.11 14.19 -1.37
CA CYS A 25 11.42 13.51 -0.28
C CYS A 25 12.42 12.80 0.63
N ARG A 26 12.10 12.74 1.92
CA ARG A 26 12.83 11.92 2.91
C ARG A 26 11.95 10.75 3.32
N MET A 27 12.54 9.57 3.39
CA MET A 27 11.84 8.34 3.70
C MET A 27 12.58 7.54 4.76
N VAL A 28 11.81 6.82 5.58
CA VAL A 28 12.33 5.79 6.46
C VAL A 28 12.07 4.45 5.79
N SER A 29 13.15 3.70 5.54
CA SER A 29 13.05 2.34 5.04
C SER A 29 13.07 1.35 6.20
N LEU A 30 12.23 0.32 6.10
CA LEU A 30 12.17 -0.77 7.07
C LEU A 30 12.34 -2.09 6.31
N ASP A 31 13.15 -2.99 6.87
CA ASP A 31 13.33 -4.32 6.29
C ASP A 31 12.07 -5.16 6.48
N ALA A 32 11.45 -5.57 5.36
CA ALA A 32 10.17 -6.27 5.37
C ALA A 32 10.27 -7.68 5.97
N THR A 33 11.40 -8.38 5.76
CA THR A 33 11.59 -9.74 6.28
C THR A 33 11.74 -9.71 7.79
N CYS A 34 12.58 -8.81 8.32
CA CYS A 34 12.76 -8.55 9.73
C CYS A 34 11.43 -8.19 10.40
N LEU A 35 10.65 -7.27 9.81
CA LEU A 35 9.34 -6.91 10.36
C LEU A 35 8.39 -8.11 10.41
N ARG A 36 8.26 -8.89 9.33
CA ARG A 36 7.41 -10.09 9.34
C ARG A 36 7.85 -11.08 10.41
N THR A 37 9.15 -11.40 10.50
CA THR A 37 9.67 -12.30 11.55
C THR A 37 9.35 -11.78 12.96
N LYS A 38 9.46 -10.46 13.20
CA LYS A 38 9.07 -9.87 14.48
C LYS A 38 7.56 -9.95 14.75
N MET A 39 6.73 -9.79 13.72
CA MET A 39 5.27 -9.93 13.84
C MET A 39 4.83 -11.36 14.16
N GLU A 40 5.52 -12.37 13.59
CA GLU A 40 5.27 -13.78 13.92
C GLU A 40 5.71 -14.12 15.35
N ASN A 41 6.81 -13.52 15.82
CA ASN A 41 7.31 -13.75 17.17
C ASN A 41 6.54 -12.96 18.24
N ASP A 42 5.92 -11.83 17.88
CA ASP A 42 5.12 -10.97 18.74
C ASP A 42 3.80 -10.59 18.04
N HIS A 43 2.74 -11.32 18.36
CA HIS A 43 1.43 -11.11 17.77
C HIS A 43 0.78 -9.77 18.16
N ALA A 44 1.16 -9.16 19.30
CA ALA A 44 0.63 -7.84 19.67
C ALA A 44 1.24 -6.77 18.75
N LEU A 45 2.53 -6.87 18.46
CA LEU A 45 3.19 -6.06 17.43
C LEU A 45 2.56 -6.32 16.04
N GLY A 46 2.35 -7.58 15.69
CA GLY A 46 1.66 -7.98 14.46
C GLY A 46 0.31 -7.30 14.29
N TYR A 47 -0.54 -7.40 15.31
CA TYR A 47 -1.86 -6.78 15.33
C TYR A 47 -1.80 -5.26 15.17
N GLU A 48 -0.92 -4.58 15.91
CA GLU A 48 -0.79 -3.12 15.82
C GLU A 48 -0.28 -2.66 14.45
N LEU A 49 0.65 -3.40 13.84
CA LEU A 49 1.09 -3.11 12.47
C LEU A 49 -0.07 -3.31 11.50
N TYR A 50 -0.75 -4.47 11.50
CA TYR A 50 -1.90 -4.69 10.63
C TYR A 50 -2.97 -3.61 10.78
N ARG A 51 -3.32 -3.23 12.01
CA ARG A 51 -4.29 -2.15 12.28
C ARG A 51 -3.89 -0.82 11.63
N ARG A 52 -2.59 -0.51 11.58
CA ARG A 52 -2.07 0.70 10.93
C ARG A 52 -2.01 0.59 9.41
N PHE A 53 -1.78 -0.60 8.86
CA PHE A 53 -1.73 -0.83 7.41
C PHE A 53 -3.12 -0.93 6.77
N MET A 54 -4.13 -1.47 7.46
CA MET A 54 -5.46 -1.70 6.87
C MET A 54 -6.10 -0.45 6.24
N PRO A 55 -6.08 0.74 6.86
CA PRO A 55 -6.61 1.95 6.24
C PRO A 55 -5.88 2.33 4.93
N VAL A 56 -4.57 2.08 4.86
CA VAL A 56 -3.75 2.35 3.65
C VAL A 56 -4.15 1.40 2.52
N VAL A 57 -4.35 0.12 2.83
CA VAL A 57 -4.82 -0.88 1.85
C VAL A 57 -6.21 -0.49 1.33
N ALA A 58 -7.15 -0.18 2.22
CA ALA A 58 -8.52 0.19 1.84
C ALA A 58 -8.55 1.44 0.95
N LYS A 59 -7.80 2.49 1.32
CA LYS A 59 -7.68 3.72 0.52
C LYS A 59 -7.13 3.45 -0.87
N ARG A 60 -6.10 2.60 -0.99
CA ARG A 60 -5.47 2.26 -2.28
C ARG A 60 -6.38 1.39 -3.15
N LEU A 61 -7.11 0.45 -2.56
CA LEU A 61 -8.11 -0.35 -3.28
C LEU A 61 -9.23 0.54 -3.84
N GLN A 62 -9.73 1.48 -3.04
CA GLN A 62 -10.74 2.45 -3.50
C GLN A 62 -10.20 3.33 -4.63
N ALA A 63 -8.97 3.85 -4.50
CA ALA A 63 -8.34 4.66 -5.54
C ALA A 63 -8.15 3.89 -6.85
N GLY A 64 -7.68 2.63 -6.78
CA GLY A 64 -7.55 1.76 -7.95
C GLY A 64 -8.90 1.47 -8.61
N ARG A 65 -9.96 1.25 -7.82
CA ARG A 65 -11.33 1.08 -8.36
C ARG A 65 -11.81 2.30 -9.12
N LEU A 66 -11.56 3.51 -8.60
CA LEU A 66 -11.94 4.76 -9.29
C LEU A 66 -11.17 4.93 -10.61
N GLN A 67 -9.87 4.61 -10.62
CA GLN A 67 -9.06 4.65 -11.84
C GLN A 67 -9.57 3.68 -12.91
N LEU A 68 -9.95 2.45 -12.51
CA LEU A 68 -10.54 1.49 -13.44
C LEU A 68 -11.85 2.02 -14.03
N ILE A 69 -12.71 2.64 -13.22
CA ILE A 69 -13.96 3.23 -13.71
C ILE A 69 -13.68 4.34 -14.74
N ASP A 70 -12.74 5.25 -14.48
CA ASP A 70 -12.37 6.32 -15.41
C ASP A 70 -11.78 5.77 -16.73
N MET A 71 -10.98 4.70 -16.67
CA MET A 71 -10.43 4.05 -17.86
C MET A 71 -11.49 3.42 -18.78
N TYR A 72 -12.62 2.97 -18.22
CA TYR A 72 -13.71 2.35 -18.98
C TYR A 72 -14.90 3.27 -19.24
N ALA A 73 -14.86 4.52 -18.77
CA ALA A 73 -15.87 5.52 -19.11
C ALA A 73 -15.82 5.81 -20.61
N GLN A 74 -16.94 5.63 -21.31
CA GLN A 74 -17.04 5.88 -22.75
C GLN A 74 -16.87 7.38 -23.03
N PRO A 75 -16.20 7.79 -24.13
CA PRO A 75 -15.97 9.20 -24.46
C PRO A 75 -17.24 10.05 -24.66
N SER A 76 -18.43 9.42 -24.76
CA SER A 76 -19.69 10.08 -25.10
C SER A 76 -20.35 10.90 -23.97
N GLU A 77 -19.77 10.96 -22.77
CA GLU A 77 -20.33 11.72 -21.63
C GLU A 77 -19.51 12.96 -21.23
N ARG A 78 -18.50 13.35 -22.01
CA ARG A 78 -17.71 14.58 -21.80
C ARG A 78 -18.15 15.73 -22.72
N ALA A 79 -19.45 15.85 -23.00
CA ALA A 79 -20.06 16.95 -23.74
C ALA A 79 -20.62 18.01 -22.78
#